data_AF-A0A533HS99-F1
#
_entry.id   AF-A0A533HS99-F1
#
_cell.length_a   1.000
_cell.length_b   1.000
_cell.length_c   1.000
_cell.angle_alpha   90.00
_cell.angle_beta   90.00
_cell.angle_gamma   90.00
#
_symmetry.space_group_name_H-M   'P 1'
#
loop_
_entity.id
_entity.type
_entity.pdbx_description
1 polymer ?
#
loop_
_entity_poly.entity_id
_entity_poly.type
_entity_poly.pdbx_seq_one_letter_code
_entity_poly.pdbx_strand_id
1 'polypeptide(L)' 'EKGDERLLFQLIDRRYEKKSIIATSNIPFSEWATLFSDDKVASAILDRLLHHAYVVPIIGNSYRLKDHVSFE' A
#
# COMPACT_ATOMS: atom_id res chain seq x y z
N GLU A 1 11.89 7.24 -8.42
CA GLU A 1 13.38 7.17 -8.53
C GLU A 1 13.92 6.30 -7.39
N LYS A 2 15.15 5.75 -7.47
CA LYS A 2 15.72 4.82 -6.46
C LYS A 2 15.83 5.39 -5.01
N GLY A 3 15.45 6.65 -4.78
CA GLY A 3 15.39 7.29 -3.46
C GLY A 3 14.05 7.17 -2.74
N ASP A 4 12.94 7.02 -3.47
CA ASP A 4 11.59 7.17 -2.91
C ASP A 4 11.21 6.01 -1.98
N GLU A 5 11.62 4.79 -2.34
CA GLU A 5 11.42 3.58 -1.54
C GLU A 5 12.08 3.65 -0.15
N ARG A 6 13.26 4.28 -0.08
CA ARG A 6 13.99 4.45 1.19
C ARG A 6 13.29 5.45 2.10
N LEU A 7 12.71 6.50 1.52
CA LEU A 7 11.92 7.48 2.27
C LEU A 7 10.64 6.84 2.82
N LEU A 8 9.96 6.02 2.03
CA LEU A 8 8.78 5.28 2.47
C LEU A 8 9.13 4.31 3.62
N PHE A 9 10.23 3.56 3.48
CA PHE A 9 10.71 2.70 4.56
C PHE A 9 10.98 3.48 5.85
N GLN A 10 11.72 4.59 5.77
CA GLN A 10 12.03 5.42 6.94
C GLN A 10 10.77 6.01 7.59
N LEU A 11 9.78 6.41 6.79
CA LEU A 11 8.51 6.91 7.31
C LEU A 11 7.76 5.82 8.09
N ILE A 12 7.67 4.62 7.52
CA ILE A 12 6.98 3.48 8.13
C ILE A 12 7.69 3.06 9.41
N ASP A 13 9.02 2.91 9.37
CA ASP A 13 9.84 2.53 10.53
C ASP A 13 9.72 3.55 11.67
N ARG A 14 9.69 4.86 11.37
CA ARG A 14 9.50 5.90 12.40
C ARG A 14 8.11 5.90 13.03
N ARG A 15 7.08 5.43 12.33
CA ARG A 15 5.69 5.40 12.81
C ARG A 15 5.28 4.06 13.39
N TYR A 16 5.97 2.99 13.01
CA TYR A 16 5.77 1.64 13.52
C TYR A 16 5.74 1.66 15.06
N GLU A 17 4.70 1.04 15.63
CA GLU A 17 4.39 1.00 17.07
C GLU A 17 4.23 2.37 17.78
N LYS A 18 4.27 3.49 17.06
CA LYS A 18 4.20 4.85 17.64
C LYS A 18 2.97 5.63 17.20
N LYS A 19 2.57 5.51 15.93
CA LYS A 19 1.42 6.24 15.36
C LYS A 19 0.76 5.44 14.24
N SER A 20 -0.56 5.54 14.12
CA SER A 20 -1.32 4.86 13.06
C SER A 20 -0.97 5.38 11.66
N ILE A 21 -1.07 4.50 10.67
CA ILE A 21 -0.92 4.81 9.24
C ILE A 21 -2.18 4.32 8.52
N ILE A 22 -2.74 5.15 7.65
CA ILE A 22 -3.75 4.73 6.67
C ILE A 22 -3.07 4.76 5.31
N ALA A 23 -3.09 3.63 4.61
CA ALA A 23 -2.55 3.50 3.27
C ALA A 23 -3.59 2.79 2.39
N THR A 24 -3.64 3.17 1.12
CA THR A 24 -4.49 2.55 0.11
C THR A 24 -3.61 2.01 -1.01
N SER A 25 -3.85 0.78 -1.44
CA SER A 25 -3.18 0.20 -2.59
C SER A 25 -4.18 -0.52 -3.47
N ASN A 26 -4.02 -0.38 -4.78
CA ASN A 26 -4.74 -1.16 -5.79
C ASN A 26 -3.99 -2.44 -6.17
N ILE A 27 -2.85 -2.72 -5.53
CA ILE A 27 -1.97 -3.86 -5.81
C ILE A 27 -2.01 -4.80 -4.60
N PRO A 28 -2.23 -6.12 -4.82
CA PRO A 28 -2.23 -7.08 -3.72
C PRO A 28 -0.86 -7.17 -3.05
N PHE A 29 -0.83 -7.48 -1.76
CA PHE A 29 0.42 -7.55 -0.99
C PHE A 29 1.42 -8.58 -1.53
N SER A 30 0.95 -9.63 -2.20
CA SER A 30 1.80 -10.64 -2.87
C SER A 30 2.66 -10.05 -3.99
N GLU A 31 2.23 -8.95 -4.60
CA GLU A 31 2.91 -8.29 -5.71
C GLU A 31 3.70 -7.06 -5.26
N TRP A 32 3.64 -6.69 -3.99
CA TRP A 32 4.34 -5.51 -3.49
C TRP A 32 5.86 -5.59 -3.66
N ALA A 33 6.45 -6.79 -3.64
CA ALA A 33 7.87 -6.98 -3.93
C ALA A 33 8.27 -6.36 -5.29
N THR A 34 7.38 -6.41 -6.29
CA THR A 34 7.61 -5.84 -7.63
C THR A 34 7.61 -4.31 -7.66
N LEU A 35 7.07 -3.65 -6.63
CA LEU A 35 7.02 -2.18 -6.52
C LEU A 35 8.31 -1.59 -5.96
N PHE A 36 9.13 -2.40 -5.31
CA PHE A 36 10.40 -1.98 -4.72
C PHE A 36 11.56 -2.51 -5.53
N SER A 37 12.69 -1.81 -5.51
CA SER A 37 13.89 -2.27 -6.22
C SER A 37 14.65 -3.38 -5.48
N ASP A 38 14.30 -3.65 -4.22
CA ASP A 38 14.88 -4.69 -3.35
C ASP A 38 13.78 -5.43 -2.58
N ASP A 39 13.63 -6.73 -2.86
CA ASP A 39 12.68 -7.64 -2.22
C ASP A 39 12.82 -7.66 -0.69
N LYS A 40 14.04 -7.45 -0.16
CA LYS A 40 14.28 -7.40 1.29
C LYS A 40 13.65 -6.17 1.91
N VAL A 41 13.77 -5.02 1.24
CA VAL A 41 13.15 -3.75 1.69
C VAL A 41 11.63 -3.88 1.61
N ALA A 42 11.10 -4.43 0.53
CA ALA A 42 9.67 -4.70 0.38
C ALA A 42 9.13 -5.55 1.53
N SER A 43 9.80 -6.66 1.83
CA SER A 43 9.42 -7.58 2.90
C SER A 43 9.46 -6.89 4.27
N ALA A 44 10.50 -6.10 4.55
CA ALA A 44 10.64 -5.37 5.81
C ALA A 44 9.58 -4.26 6.00
N ILE A 45 9.12 -3.65 4.90
CA ILE A 45 8.02 -2.68 4.89
C ILE A 45 6.69 -3.39 5.19
N LEU A 46 6.40 -4.47 4.47
CA LEU A 46 5.16 -5.24 4.62
C LEU A 46 5.02 -5.81 6.02
N ASP A 47 6.11 -6.36 6.58
CA ASP A 47 6.16 -6.89 7.93
C ASP A 47 5.72 -5.84 8.97
N ARG A 48 6.31 -4.63 8.91
CA ARG A 48 5.96 -3.51 9.82
C ARG A 48 4.54 -3.00 9.61
N LEU A 49 4.08 -2.87 8.37
CA LEU A 49 2.73 -2.38 8.08
C LEU A 49 1.68 -3.37 8.55
N LEU A 50 1.85 -4.66 8.26
CA LEU A 50 0.83 -5.68 8.46
C LEU A 50 0.79 -6.24 9.88
N HIS A 51 1.85 -6.09 10.67
CA HIS A 51 1.89 -6.60 12.05
C HIS A 51 0.73 -6.09 12.93
N HIS A 52 0.32 -4.83 12.76
CA HIS A 52 -0.80 -4.23 13.49
C HIS A 52 -1.88 -3.65 12.56
N ALA A 53 -1.98 -4.14 11.32
CA ALA A 53 -2.95 -3.64 10.35
C ALA A 53 -4.34 -4.23 10.54
N TYR A 54 -5.33 -3.40 10.22
CA TYR A 54 -6.66 -3.87 9.83
C TYR A 54 -6.80 -3.68 8.31
N VAL A 55 -6.95 -4.78 7.57
CA VAL A 55 -7.06 -4.76 6.11
C VAL A 55 -8.53 -4.68 5.71
N VAL A 56 -8.89 -3.63 4.97
CA VAL A 56 -10.23 -3.45 4.42
C VAL A 56 -10.20 -3.73 2.91
N PRO A 57 -10.66 -4.92 2.45
CA PRO A 57 -10.76 -5.18 1.02
C PRO A 57 -11.87 -4.33 0.41
N ILE A 58 -11.54 -3.56 -0.63
CA ILE A 58 -12.50 -2.75 -1.38
C ILE A 58 -12.77 -3.46 -2.71
N ILE A 59 -14.00 -3.94 -2.88
CA ILE A 59 -14.45 -4.63 -4.09
C ILE A 59 -15.64 -3.86 -4.65
N GLY A 60 -15.58 -3.52 -5.93
CA GLY A 60 -16.68 -2.83 -6.61
C GLY A 60 -16.23 -2.14 -7.89
N ASN A 61 -17.21 -1.65 -8.64
CA ASN A 61 -16.94 -0.88 -9.85
C ASN A 61 -16.30 0.46 -9.50
N SER A 62 -15.49 0.97 -10.43
CA SER A 62 -14.89 2.31 -10.29
C SER A 62 -15.99 3.36 -10.14
N TYR A 63 -15.99 4.06 -9.01
CA TYR A 63 -16.94 5.15 -8.77
C TYR A 63 -16.84 6.26 -9.83
N ARG A 64 -15.64 6.45 -10.41
CA ARG A 64 -15.40 7.44 -11.47
C ARG A 64 -16.19 7.15 -12.76
N LEU A 65 -16.53 5.87 -12.98
CA LEU A 65 -17.28 5.45 -14.17
C LEU A 65 -18.79 5.44 -13.94
N LYS A 66 -19.25 5.74 -12.71
CA LYS A 66 -20.66 5.63 -12.32
C LYS A 66 -21.60 6.40 -13.26
N ASP A 67 -21.24 7.63 -13.63
CA ASP A 67 -22.05 8.51 -14.48
C ASP A 67 -21.72 8.36 -15.98
N HIS A 68 -20.61 7.69 -16.31
CA HIS A 68 -20.19 7.43 -17.70
C HIS A 68 -20.79 6.14 -18.26
N VAL A 69 -21.22 5.22 -17.39
CA VAL A 69 -21.85 3.95 -17.76
C VAL A 69 -23.39 4.05 -17.74
N SER A 70 -23.95 5.23 -17.42
CA SER A 70 -25.40 5.46 -17.32
C SER A 70 -26.10 5.78 -18.65
N PHE A 71 -25.44 5.60 -19.79
CA PHE A 71 -26.05 5.77 -21.11
C PHE A 71 -26.31 4.40 -21.76
N GLU A 72 -27.29 3.67 -21.21
CA GLU A 72 -28.06 2.63 -21.94
C GLU A 72 -29.55 2.93 -21.78
#